data_AF-A0A396STH3-F1
#
_entry.id   AF-A0A396STH3-F1
#
_cell.length_a   1.000
_cell.length_b   1.000
_cell.length_c   1.000
_cell.angle_alpha   90.00
_cell.angle_beta   90.00
_cell.angle_gamma   90.00
#
_symmetry.space_group_name_H-M   'P 1'
#
loop_
_entity.id
_entity.type
_entity.pdbx_description
1 polymer ?
#
loop_
_entity_poly.entity_id
_entity_poly.type
_entity_poly.pdbx_seq_one_letter_code
_entity_poly.pdbx_strand_id
1 'polypeptide(L)'
;MMNKKYIFLLYTAICCILIFLARQSWSELPTEKLWQLSFGWISTPLKFALLCINVMIFDYVSIILPRNEVDSLKNEIEIRKPKILTLFKILFPLRWPYLAGYLIVHTFAITNSNLGLSLTTLALMILIWTCLTTIPFYHWSLIMQSLGIFLSLLILRIIFLCL
;
A
#
# COMPACT_ATOMS: atom_id res chain seq x y z
N MET A 1 -18.27 -17.58 3.66
CA MET A 1 -16.85 -17.20 3.72
C MET A 1 -16.71 -15.84 3.04
N MET A 2 -16.44 -14.77 3.80
CA MET A 2 -16.44 -13.41 3.25
C MET A 2 -15.24 -13.23 2.30
N ASN A 3 -15.48 -12.70 1.09
CA ASN A 3 -14.43 -12.56 0.07
C ASN A 3 -13.34 -11.61 0.58
N LYS A 4 -12.07 -12.03 0.57
CA LYS A 4 -10.91 -11.23 1.05
C LYS A 4 -10.87 -9.83 0.41
N LYS A 5 -11.28 -9.74 -0.86
CA LYS A 5 -11.38 -8.48 -1.61
C LYS A 5 -12.44 -7.54 -1.02
N TYR A 6 -13.57 -8.07 -0.54
CA TYR A 6 -14.61 -7.28 0.11
C TYR A 6 -14.14 -6.74 1.47
N ILE A 7 -13.44 -7.56 2.26
CA ILE A 7 -12.83 -7.13 3.53
C ILE A 7 -11.82 -6.02 3.27
N PHE A 8 -10.97 -6.17 2.26
CA PHE A 8 -10.00 -5.15 1.90
C PHE A 8 -10.66 -3.85 1.42
N LEU A 9 -11.75 -3.92 0.64
CA LEU A 9 -12.52 -2.75 0.24
C LEU A 9 -13.16 -2.05 1.44
N LEU A 10 -13.69 -2.80 2.40
CA LEU A 10 -14.19 -2.24 3.65
C LEU A 10 -13.07 -1.52 4.42
N TYR A 11 -11.89 -2.13 4.51
CA TYR A 11 -10.73 -1.50 5.16
C TYR A 11 -10.25 -0.25 4.40
N THR A 12 -10.30 -0.26 3.08
CA THR A 12 -10.03 0.91 2.21
C THR A 12 -10.99 2.03 2.56
N ALA A 13 -12.30 1.74 2.62
CA ALA A 13 -13.33 2.73 2.96
C ALA A 13 -13.11 3.32 4.36
N ILE A 14 -12.79 2.47 5.35
CA ILE A 14 -12.47 2.91 6.73
C ILE A 14 -11.25 3.84 6.72
N CYS A 15 -10.17 3.48 6.01
CA CYS A 15 -8.98 4.33 5.92
C CYS A 15 -9.29 5.68 5.27
N CYS A 16 -10.05 5.71 4.18
CA CYS A 16 -10.49 6.95 3.54
C CYS A 16 -11.32 7.83 4.48
N ILE A 17 -12.26 7.24 5.23
CA ILE A 17 -13.07 7.97 6.21
C ILE A 17 -12.18 8.56 7.31
N LEU A 18 -11.22 7.80 7.84
CA LEU A 18 -10.30 8.29 8.87
C LEU A 18 -9.45 9.46 8.37
N ILE A 19 -8.89 9.35 7.16
CA ILE A 19 -8.10 10.44 6.54
C ILE A 19 -8.97 11.66 6.27
N PHE A 20 -10.19 11.46 5.76
CA PHE A 20 -11.13 12.54 5.48
C PHE A 20 -11.56 13.27 6.76
N LEU A 21 -11.92 12.52 7.81
CA LEU A 21 -12.28 13.10 9.11
C LEU A 21 -11.10 13.84 9.73
N ALA A 22 -9.88 13.29 9.65
CA ALA A 22 -8.67 13.96 10.11
C ALA A 22 -8.46 15.30 9.39
N ARG A 23 -8.65 15.33 8.07
CA ARG A 23 -8.53 16.55 7.25
C ARG A 23 -9.55 17.63 7.62
N GLN A 24 -10.77 17.24 7.99
CA GLN A 24 -11.82 18.19 8.39
C GLN A 24 -11.68 18.65 9.85
N SER A 25 -11.25 17.75 10.74
CA SER A 25 -11.35 17.97 12.19
C SER A 25 -10.07 18.52 12.82
N TRP A 26 -8.91 18.33 12.17
CA TRP A 26 -7.62 18.71 12.74
C TRP A 26 -7.07 19.96 12.04
N SER A 27 -7.44 21.13 12.57
CA SER A 27 -6.91 22.44 12.14
C SER A 27 -5.37 22.52 12.20
N GLU A 28 -4.75 21.72 13.06
CA GLU A 28 -3.29 21.61 13.24
C GLU A 28 -2.58 20.78 12.18
N LEU A 29 -3.29 20.05 11.32
CA LEU A 29 -2.70 19.25 10.24
C LEU A 29 -2.54 20.19 9.04
N PRO A 30 -1.38 20.84 8.85
CA PRO A 30 -1.19 21.74 7.74
C PRO A 30 -1.34 20.92 6.47
N THR A 31 -1.87 21.54 5.43
CA THR A 31 -2.06 20.92 4.11
C THR A 31 -0.76 20.30 3.56
N GLU A 32 0.38 20.79 4.03
CA GLU A 32 1.73 20.33 3.74
C GLU A 32 2.10 19.01 4.44
N LYS A 33 1.59 18.74 5.66
CA LYS A 33 1.85 17.48 6.40
C LYS A 33 0.91 16.33 6.01
N LEU A 34 -0.15 16.60 5.24
CA LEU A 34 -1.00 15.54 4.67
C LEU A 34 -0.19 14.60 3.77
N TRP A 35 0.78 15.13 3.01
CA TRP A 35 1.71 14.33 2.23
C TRP A 35 2.53 13.38 3.12
N GLN A 36 3.06 13.89 4.23
CA GLN A 36 3.81 13.07 5.20
C GLN A 36 2.94 12.01 5.87
N LEU A 37 1.63 12.23 6.00
CA LEU A 37 0.71 11.25 6.58
C LEU A 37 0.52 10.03 5.66
N SER A 38 0.42 10.28 4.35
CA SER A 38 0.26 9.21 3.37
C SER A 38 1.57 8.54 3.00
N PHE A 39 2.64 9.30 2.83
CA PHE A 39 3.89 8.79 2.25
C PHE A 39 5.07 8.75 3.24
N GLY A 40 5.09 9.63 4.24
CA GLY A 40 6.16 9.74 5.22
C GLY A 40 5.82 9.15 6.59
N TRP A 41 6.67 9.46 7.58
CA TRP A 41 6.43 9.16 9.00
C TRP A 41 6.21 10.44 9.79
N ILE A 42 5.12 10.54 10.55
CA ILE A 42 4.88 11.67 11.46
C ILE A 42 4.99 11.17 12.90
N SER A 43 5.95 11.70 13.66
CA SER A 43 6.17 11.29 15.06
C SER A 43 5.30 12.04 16.06
N THR A 44 4.89 13.28 15.76
CA THR A 44 4.09 14.12 16.68
C THR A 44 3.10 15.03 15.94
N PRO A 45 1.97 15.36 16.58
CA PRO A 45 1.37 14.75 17.77
C PRO A 45 0.96 13.27 17.59
N LEU A 46 0.78 12.54 18.71
CA LEU A 46 0.49 11.09 18.72
C LEU A 46 -0.69 10.70 17.81
N LYS A 47 -1.73 11.54 17.72
CA LYS A 47 -2.89 11.31 16.82
C LYS A 47 -2.49 11.20 15.34
N PHE A 48 -1.51 11.98 14.88
CA PHE A 48 -1.00 11.90 13.50
C PHE A 48 -0.13 10.66 13.32
N ALA A 49 0.66 10.29 14.34
CA ALA A 49 1.43 9.06 14.33
C ALA A 49 0.54 7.82 14.23
N LEU A 50 -0.57 7.77 14.97
CA LEU A 50 -1.55 6.68 14.89
C LEU A 50 -2.18 6.57 13.50
N LEU A 51 -2.54 7.71 12.89
CA LEU A 51 -3.10 7.70 11.55
C LEU A 51 -2.05 7.28 10.51
N CYS A 52 -0.81 7.75 10.64
CA CYS A 52 0.32 7.31 9.82
C CYS A 52 0.58 5.79 9.95
N ILE A 53 0.53 5.24 11.17
CA ILE A 53 0.63 3.80 11.43
C ILE A 53 -0.52 3.06 10.73
N ASN A 54 -1.74 3.58 10.77
CA ASN A 54 -2.87 2.96 10.06
C ASN A 54 -2.64 2.94 8.54
N VAL A 55 -2.14 4.02 7.94
CA VAL A 55 -1.81 4.02 6.50
C VAL A 55 -0.65 3.05 6.20
N MET A 56 0.35 2.95 7.06
CA MET A 56 1.44 1.97 6.92
C MET A 56 0.94 0.52 6.96
N ILE A 57 0.05 0.20 7.92
CA ILE A 57 -0.58 -1.12 8.01
C ILE A 57 -1.42 -1.40 6.77
N PHE A 58 -2.16 -0.39 6.29
CA PHE A 58 -2.94 -0.49 5.06
C PHE A 58 -2.06 -0.81 3.84
N ASP A 59 -0.93 -0.12 3.68
CA ASP A 59 0.05 -0.38 2.61
C ASP A 59 0.56 -1.82 2.66
N TYR A 60 0.94 -2.26 3.86
CA TYR A 60 1.41 -3.61 4.11
C TYR A 60 0.36 -4.67 3.73
N VAL A 61 -0.88 -4.49 4.17
CA VAL A 61 -2.01 -5.40 3.85
C VAL A 61 -2.27 -5.41 2.34
N SER A 62 -2.22 -4.25 1.68
CA SER A 62 -2.44 -4.13 0.24
C SER A 62 -1.40 -4.88 -0.60
N ILE A 63 -0.22 -5.18 -0.03
CA ILE A 63 0.84 -5.95 -0.68
C ILE A 63 0.72 -7.44 -0.35
N ILE A 64 0.48 -7.79 0.92
CA ILE A 64 0.48 -9.19 1.34
C ILE A 64 -0.73 -9.97 0.83
N LEU A 65 -1.92 -9.36 0.82
CA LEU A 65 -3.11 -10.05 0.35
C LEU A 65 -2.99 -10.54 -1.11
N PRO A 66 -2.62 -9.71 -2.10
CA PRO A 66 -2.42 -10.20 -3.45
C PRO A 66 -1.27 -11.20 -3.56
N ARG A 67 -0.19 -11.07 -2.76
CA ARG A 67 0.87 -12.09 -2.75
C ARG A 67 0.34 -13.45 -2.30
N ASN A 68 -0.41 -13.50 -1.20
CA ASN A 68 -1.00 -14.73 -0.70
C ASN A 68 -1.98 -15.37 -1.70
N GLU A 69 -2.72 -14.56 -2.47
CA GLU A 69 -3.56 -15.06 -3.57
C GLU A 69 -2.71 -15.65 -4.70
N VAL A 70 -1.60 -15.02 -5.06
CA VAL A 70 -0.70 -15.52 -6.12
C VAL A 70 0.07 -16.78 -5.67
N ASP A 71 0.52 -16.84 -4.42
CA ASP A 71 1.22 -18.00 -3.86
C ASP A 71 0.33 -19.25 -3.88
N SER A 72 -0.99 -19.09 -3.75
CA SER A 72 -1.93 -20.21 -3.89
C SER A 72 -1.96 -20.82 -5.31
N LEU A 73 -1.53 -20.07 -6.33
CA LEU A 73 -1.43 -20.50 -7.72
C LEU A 73 0.00 -20.93 -8.10
N LYS A 74 0.97 -20.87 -7.17
CA LYS A 74 2.39 -21.12 -7.44
C LYS A 74 2.61 -22.48 -8.12
N ASN A 75 2.01 -23.53 -7.59
CA ASN A 75 2.14 -24.89 -8.13
C ASN A 75 1.60 -24.98 -9.56
N GLU A 76 0.47 -24.32 -9.86
CA GLU A 76 -0.11 -24.35 -11.19
C GLU A 76 0.74 -23.58 -12.22
N ILE A 77 1.30 -22.43 -11.81
CA ILE A 77 2.19 -21.62 -12.65
C ILE A 77 3.50 -22.39 -12.93
N GLU A 78 4.06 -23.06 -11.92
CA GLU A 78 5.29 -23.83 -12.03
C GLU A 78 5.16 -25.04 -12.96
N ILE A 79 4.01 -25.74 -12.88
CA ILE A 79 3.72 -26.91 -13.73
C ILE A 79 3.41 -26.48 -15.17
N ARG A 80 2.55 -25.48 -15.37
CA ARG A 80 2.05 -25.13 -16.71
C ARG A 80 2.96 -24.18 -17.48
N LYS A 81 3.89 -23.49 -16.82
CA LYS A 81 4.85 -22.52 -17.40
C LYS A 81 4.19 -21.61 -18.45
N PRO A 82 3.10 -20.89 -18.10
CA PRO A 82 2.35 -20.07 -19.05
C PRO A 82 3.24 -18.95 -19.65
N LYS A 83 2.98 -18.58 -20.91
CA LYS A 83 3.62 -17.41 -21.54
C LYS A 83 3.36 -16.15 -20.69
N ILE A 84 4.30 -15.19 -20.72
CA ILE A 84 4.24 -13.94 -19.92
C ILE A 84 2.89 -13.22 -20.04
N LEU A 85 2.35 -13.11 -21.26
CA LEU A 85 1.06 -12.45 -21.49
C LEU A 85 -0.12 -13.18 -20.83
N THR A 86 -0.09 -14.52 -20.84
CA THR A 86 -1.10 -15.35 -20.16
C THR A 86 -0.94 -15.27 -18.65
N LEU A 87 0.30 -15.28 -18.15
CA LEU A 87 0.60 -15.08 -16.74
C LEU A 87 0.07 -13.72 -16.25
N PHE A 88 0.29 -12.65 -17.02
CA PHE A 88 -0.25 -11.33 -16.69
C PHE A 88 -1.77 -11.33 -16.62
N LYS A 89 -2.46 -11.94 -17.60
CA LYS A 89 -3.94 -12.05 -17.59
C LYS A 89 -4.48 -12.81 -16.39
N ILE A 90 -3.75 -13.80 -15.87
CA ILE A 90 -4.12 -14.56 -14.67
C ILE A 90 -3.88 -13.75 -13.39
N LEU A 91 -2.72 -13.09 -13.29
CA LEU A 91 -2.30 -12.41 -12.05
C LEU A 91 -2.93 -11.02 -11.88
N PHE A 92 -3.20 -10.30 -12.98
CA PHE A 92 -3.71 -8.93 -12.93
C PHE A 92 -5.06 -8.80 -12.19
N PRO A 93 -6.09 -9.64 -12.44
CA PRO A 93 -7.36 -9.58 -11.70
C PRO A 93 -7.25 -9.89 -10.20
N LEU A 94 -6.16 -10.55 -9.78
CA LEU A 94 -5.88 -10.81 -8.37
C LEU A 94 -5.28 -9.57 -7.70
N ARG A 95 -4.46 -8.81 -8.41
CA ARG A 95 -3.74 -7.63 -7.90
C ARG A 95 -4.52 -6.33 -8.00
N TRP A 96 -5.28 -6.16 -9.09
CA TRP A 96 -5.94 -4.89 -9.41
C TRP A 96 -6.85 -4.32 -8.31
N PRO A 97 -7.70 -5.12 -7.63
CA PRO A 97 -8.54 -4.59 -6.55
C PRO A 97 -7.73 -3.99 -5.40
N TYR A 98 -6.57 -4.58 -5.09
CA TYR A 98 -5.68 -4.11 -4.04
C TYR A 98 -4.94 -2.84 -4.45
N LEU A 99 -4.47 -2.78 -5.71
CA LEU A 99 -3.87 -1.57 -6.27
C LEU A 99 -4.88 -0.42 -6.34
N ALA A 100 -6.12 -0.68 -6.74
CA ALA A 100 -7.16 0.33 -6.80
C ALA A 100 -7.44 0.92 -5.40
N GLY A 101 -7.59 0.08 -4.37
CA GLY A 101 -7.76 0.55 -3.00
C GLY A 101 -6.54 1.33 -2.49
N TYR A 102 -5.33 0.87 -2.83
CA TYR A 102 -4.08 1.59 -2.56
C TYR A 102 -4.09 3.01 -3.14
N LEU A 103 -4.40 3.14 -4.43
CA LEU A 103 -4.48 4.43 -5.12
C LEU A 103 -5.54 5.34 -4.49
N ILE A 104 -6.71 4.80 -4.15
CA ILE A 104 -7.78 5.58 -3.53
C ILE A 104 -7.29 6.17 -2.20
N VAL A 105 -6.74 5.37 -1.28
CA VAL A 105 -6.27 5.88 0.02
C VAL A 105 -5.21 6.97 -0.12
N HIS A 106 -4.25 6.80 -1.04
CA HIS A 106 -3.16 7.76 -1.20
C HIS A 106 -3.55 9.03 -1.96
N THR A 107 -4.54 8.96 -2.85
CA THR A 107 -5.04 10.15 -3.56
C THR A 107 -5.78 11.12 -2.64
N PHE A 108 -6.41 10.63 -1.55
CA PHE A 108 -7.07 11.49 -0.55
C PHE A 108 -6.10 12.44 0.19
N ALA A 109 -4.82 12.14 0.19
CA ALA A 109 -3.79 12.97 0.81
C ALA A 109 -3.07 13.91 -0.16
N ILE A 110 -3.38 13.84 -1.46
CA ILE A 110 -2.83 14.79 -2.43
C ILE A 110 -3.51 16.14 -2.25
N THR A 111 -2.68 17.17 -2.17
CA THR A 111 -3.10 18.56 -2.03
C THR A 111 -2.46 19.43 -3.12
N ASN A 112 -3.12 20.53 -3.49
CA ASN A 112 -2.62 21.41 -4.55
C ASN A 112 -1.29 22.09 -4.20
N SER A 113 -1.00 22.28 -2.91
CA SER A 113 0.23 22.93 -2.44
C SER A 113 1.49 22.13 -2.77
N ASN A 114 1.40 20.79 -2.78
CA ASN A 114 2.53 19.89 -3.03
C ASN A 114 2.23 18.90 -4.16
N LEU A 115 1.47 19.30 -5.18
CA LEU A 115 0.94 18.38 -6.20
C LEU A 115 2.05 17.61 -6.93
N GLY A 116 3.08 18.31 -7.42
CA GLY A 116 4.19 17.69 -8.15
C GLY A 116 4.93 16.64 -7.32
N LEU A 117 5.33 17.02 -6.10
CA LEU A 117 6.02 16.12 -5.16
C LEU A 117 5.12 14.96 -4.69
N SER A 118 3.82 15.20 -4.51
CA SER A 118 2.85 14.15 -4.15
C SER A 118 2.67 13.14 -5.29
N LEU A 119 2.61 13.60 -6.53
CA LEU A 119 2.46 12.73 -7.70
C LEU A 119 3.73 11.92 -7.98
N THR A 120 4.92 12.53 -7.87
CA THR A 120 6.19 11.79 -8.04
C THR A 120 6.37 10.75 -6.95
N THR A 121 6.01 11.09 -5.70
CA THR A 121 6.05 10.15 -4.58
C THR A 121 5.05 9.01 -4.76
N LEU A 122 3.83 9.32 -5.20
CA LEU A 122 2.82 8.30 -5.50
C LEU A 122 3.30 7.36 -6.62
N ALA A 123 3.90 7.89 -7.69
CA ALA A 123 4.45 7.08 -8.76
C ALA A 123 5.56 6.13 -8.27
N LEU A 124 6.48 6.63 -7.44
CA LEU A 124 7.52 5.82 -6.81
C LEU A 124 6.93 4.74 -5.90
N MET A 125 5.92 5.09 -5.12
CA MET A 125 5.19 4.17 -4.25
C MET A 125 4.46 3.07 -5.04
N ILE A 126 3.85 3.39 -6.19
CA ILE A 126 3.23 2.41 -7.09
C ILE A 126 4.28 1.46 -7.67
N LEU A 127 5.45 1.98 -8.06
CA LEU A 127 6.56 1.15 -8.55
C LEU A 127 7.02 0.18 -7.48
N ILE A 128 7.22 0.66 -6.25
CA ILE A 128 7.63 -0.16 -5.11
C ILE A 128 6.55 -1.20 -4.78
N TRP A 129 5.28 -0.80 -4.74
CA TRP A 129 4.15 -1.70 -4.55
C TRP A 129 4.13 -2.79 -5.61
N THR A 130 4.35 -2.43 -6.87
CA THR A 130 4.40 -3.37 -8.00
C THR A 130 5.56 -4.34 -7.84
N CYS A 131 6.76 -3.86 -7.53
CA CYS A 131 7.92 -4.71 -7.25
C CYS A 131 7.64 -5.67 -6.08
N LEU A 132 7.13 -5.17 -4.96
CA LEU A 132 6.85 -5.97 -3.76
C LEU A 132 5.71 -6.97 -3.96
N THR A 133 4.76 -6.74 -4.87
CA THR A 133 3.69 -7.70 -5.17
C THR A 133 4.03 -8.68 -6.30
N THR A 134 5.01 -8.35 -7.14
CA THR A 134 5.38 -9.15 -8.32
C THR A 134 6.61 -9.99 -8.13
N ILE A 135 7.63 -9.47 -7.43
CA ILE A 135 8.91 -10.16 -7.25
C ILE A 135 8.67 -11.39 -6.36
N PRO A 136 8.90 -12.58 -6.90
CA PRO A 136 8.71 -13.77 -6.11
C PRO A 136 9.89 -14.00 -5.17
N PHE A 137 9.62 -14.15 -3.88
CA PHE A 137 10.63 -14.48 -2.87
C PHE A 137 10.53 -15.97 -2.53
N TYR A 138 10.59 -16.82 -3.55
CA TYR A 138 10.26 -18.26 -3.45
C TYR A 138 11.14 -19.04 -2.45
N HIS A 139 12.31 -18.52 -2.12
CA HIS A 139 13.25 -19.15 -1.18
C HIS A 139 13.06 -18.70 0.27
N TRP A 140 12.24 -17.68 0.51
CA TRP A 140 12.05 -17.11 1.84
C TRP A 140 10.78 -17.66 2.46
N SER A 141 10.80 -17.95 3.77
CA SER A 141 9.58 -18.33 4.49
C SER A 141 8.56 -17.19 4.43
N LEU A 142 7.26 -17.53 4.52
CA LEU A 142 6.19 -16.52 4.54
C LEU A 142 6.40 -15.46 5.63
N ILE A 143 6.96 -15.87 6.78
CA ILE A 143 7.31 -14.98 7.90
C ILE A 143 8.41 -14.00 7.48
N MET A 144 9.49 -14.49 6.86
CA MET A 144 10.60 -13.65 6.41
C MET A 144 10.18 -12.67 5.31
N GLN A 145 9.34 -13.11 4.36
CA GLN A 145 8.78 -12.23 3.33
C GLN A 145 7.93 -11.12 3.96
N SER A 146 7.06 -11.49 4.90
CA SER A 146 6.20 -10.57 5.63
C SER A 146 7.00 -9.52 6.39
N LEU A 147 8.01 -9.94 7.18
CA LEU A 147 8.91 -9.05 7.91
C LEU A 147 9.71 -8.15 6.96
N GLY A 148 10.21 -8.70 5.84
CA GLY A 148 10.97 -7.96 4.84
C GLY A 148 10.14 -6.85 4.18
N ILE A 149 8.87 -7.12 3.84
CA ILE A 149 7.93 -6.12 3.32
C ILE A 149 7.67 -5.04 4.36
N PHE A 150 7.40 -5.42 5.61
CA PHE A 150 7.14 -4.46 6.69
C PHE A 150 8.34 -3.52 6.92
N LEU A 151 9.55 -4.08 7.00
CA LEU A 151 10.78 -3.31 7.17
C LEU A 151 11.06 -2.40 5.98
N SER A 152 10.82 -2.88 4.76
CA SER A 152 10.99 -2.08 3.54
C SER A 152 10.05 -0.87 3.52
N LEU A 153 8.78 -1.07 3.89
CA LEU A 153 7.81 0.03 4.02
C LEU A 153 8.19 1.01 5.14
N LEU A 154 8.70 0.50 6.27
CA LEU A 154 9.14 1.35 7.37
C LEU A 154 10.31 2.25 6.95
N ILE A 155 11.34 1.66 6.34
CA ILE A 155 12.51 2.38 5.82
C ILE A 155 12.06 3.42 4.80
N LEU A 156 11.18 3.05 3.87
CA LEU A 156 10.66 3.94 2.85
C LEU A 156 9.95 5.17 3.45
N ARG A 157 9.09 4.96 4.46
CA ARG A 157 8.40 6.05 5.16
C ARG A 157 9.34 6.97 5.93
N ILE A 158 10.40 6.40 6.52
CA ILE A 158 11.44 7.19 7.20
C ILE A 158 12.23 8.01 6.18
N ILE A 159 12.55 7.46 5.02
CA ILE A 159 13.26 8.21 3.95
C ILE A 159 12.41 9.38 3.47
N PHE A 160 11.11 9.17 3.23
CA PHE A 160 10.21 10.25 2.83
C PHE A 160 9.94 11.29 3.93
N LEU A 161 10.17 10.98 5.20
CA LEU A 161 10.18 12.01 6.26
C LEU A 161 11.35 12.98 6.10
N CYS A 162 12.50 12.49 5.62
CA CYS A 162 13.73 13.27 5.49
C CYS A 162 13.82 14.06 4.16
N LEU A 163 12.85 13.90 3.26
CA LEU A 163 12.70 14.61 1.98
C LEU A 163 11.71 15.76 2.14
#